data_AF-A0A925ZKD8-F1
#
_entry.id   AF-A0A925ZKD8-F1
#
_cell.length_a   1.000
_cell.length_b   1.000
_cell.length_c   1.000
_cell.angle_alpha   90.00
_cell.angle_beta   90.00
_cell.angle_gamma   90.00
#
_symmetry.space_group_name_H-M   'P 1'
#
loop_
_entity.id
_entity.type
_entity.pdbx_description
1 polymer ?
#
loop_
_entity_poly.entity_id
_entity_poly.type
_entity_poly.pdbx_seq_one_letter_code
_entity_poly.pdbx_strand_id
1 'polypeptide(L)'
;MRVLFSIAAALVLAGCADQPITSDQLEPGGMLRDVRDQAAFSVDRAEPQRANFVQLSTVLAAESNGALRDGDSFDAEVGTVHLHLRADGLASARAVSFRWIHGDTATIERGTLEDGRQLSLASSVAIAPHQVGPWRVEVLAEPEGTGVPPEVLFSREFTIE
;
A
#
# COMPACT_ATOMS: atom_id res chain seq x y z
N MET A 1 22.62 3.32 -60.14
CA MET A 1 22.50 2.46 -58.95
C MET A 1 22.34 3.36 -57.73
N ARG A 2 21.21 3.22 -57.03
CA ARG A 2 20.86 3.64 -55.65
C ARG A 2 20.83 5.13 -55.24
N VAL A 3 19.59 5.56 -55.00
CA VAL A 3 19.08 6.65 -54.15
C VAL A 3 19.39 6.40 -52.65
N LEU A 4 19.56 7.47 -51.86
CA LEU A 4 19.28 7.60 -50.40
C LEU A 4 19.25 9.13 -50.08
N PHE A 5 18.10 9.81 -50.07
CA PHE A 5 17.24 10.13 -48.92
C PHE A 5 17.92 10.16 -47.54
N SER A 6 17.91 11.32 -46.86
CA SER A 6 17.20 11.55 -45.59
C SER A 6 17.76 12.75 -44.80
N ILE A 7 16.98 13.83 -44.65
CA ILE A 7 16.10 14.23 -43.52
C ILE A 7 16.77 15.37 -42.73
N ALA A 8 16.40 16.60 -43.10
CA ALA A 8 16.47 17.74 -42.19
C ALA A 8 15.27 17.61 -41.24
N ALA A 9 15.52 17.18 -40.00
CA ALA A 9 14.52 17.16 -38.95
C ALA A 9 14.25 18.60 -38.48
N ALA A 10 13.19 19.22 -39.02
CA ALA A 10 12.63 20.44 -38.47
C ALA A 10 12.01 20.12 -37.10
N LEU A 11 12.66 20.60 -36.04
CA LEU A 11 12.12 20.65 -34.69
C LEU A 11 10.88 21.56 -34.69
N VAL A 12 9.69 20.99 -34.81
CA VAL A 12 8.45 21.69 -34.47
C VAL A 12 8.30 21.63 -32.96
N LEU A 13 8.77 22.68 -32.29
CA LEU A 13 8.41 23.01 -30.92
C LEU A 13 6.90 23.28 -30.89
N ALA A 14 6.10 22.28 -30.55
CA ALA A 14 4.73 22.48 -30.09
C ALA A 14 4.82 23.13 -28.70
N GLY A 15 5.06 24.44 -28.68
CA GLY A 15 4.94 25.24 -27.47
C GLY A 15 3.50 25.18 -26.97
N CYS A 16 3.33 24.85 -25.69
CA CYS A 16 2.10 25.12 -24.95
C CYS A 16 1.88 26.64 -24.99
N ALA A 17 1.12 27.10 -25.97
CA ALA A 17 0.65 28.48 -26.01
C ALA A 17 -0.45 28.61 -24.96
N ASP A 18 -0.08 29.15 -23.79
CA ASP A 18 -1.03 29.80 -22.91
C ASP A 18 -1.52 31.05 -23.65
N GLN A 19 -2.60 30.91 -24.44
CA GLN A 19 -3.14 32.04 -25.17
C GLN A 19 -3.81 32.98 -24.18
N PRO A 20 -3.39 34.26 -24.11
CA PRO A 20 -4.02 35.22 -23.23
C PRO A 20 -5.47 35.46 -23.67
N ILE A 21 -6.37 35.64 -22.71
CA ILE A 21 -7.76 36.03 -22.97
C ILE A 21 -7.74 37.32 -23.78
N THR A 22 -8.27 37.26 -25.01
CA THR A 22 -8.35 38.40 -25.91
C THR A 22 -9.66 39.17 -25.68
N SER A 23 -9.66 40.48 -25.95
CA SER A 23 -10.75 41.39 -25.62
C SER A 23 -12.09 41.09 -26.32
N ASP A 24 -12.09 40.26 -27.35
CA ASP A 24 -13.26 39.74 -28.05
C ASP A 24 -14.00 38.63 -27.27
N GLN A 25 -13.32 38.01 -26.30
CA GLN A 25 -13.85 36.96 -25.42
C GLN A 25 -14.51 37.52 -24.14
N LEU A 26 -14.44 38.84 -23.94
CA LEU A 26 -15.02 39.54 -22.79
C LEU A 26 -16.32 40.25 -23.15
N GLU A 27 -17.30 40.19 -22.25
CA GLU A 27 -18.47 41.05 -22.25
C GLU A 27 -18.09 42.48 -21.85
N PRO A 28 -18.91 43.49 -22.21
CA PRO A 28 -18.65 44.89 -21.84
C PRO A 28 -18.51 45.14 -20.32
N GLY A 29 -18.97 44.20 -19.49
CA GLY A 29 -18.81 44.23 -18.03
C GLY A 29 -17.56 43.53 -17.49
N GLY A 30 -16.65 43.08 -18.36
CA GLY A 30 -15.42 42.36 -17.96
C GLY A 30 -15.62 40.89 -17.60
N MET A 31 -16.84 40.36 -17.76
CA MET A 31 -17.14 38.94 -17.60
C MET A 31 -16.80 38.16 -18.88
N LEU A 32 -16.35 36.92 -18.75
CA LEU A 32 -16.13 36.06 -19.91
C LEU A 32 -17.47 35.67 -20.54
N ARG A 33 -17.55 35.74 -21.86
CA ARG A 33 -18.71 35.23 -22.62
C ARG A 33 -18.80 33.72 -22.42
N ASP A 34 -20.00 33.18 -22.28
CA ASP A 34 -20.27 31.73 -22.15
C ASP A 34 -19.99 31.02 -23.48
N VAL A 35 -18.70 30.83 -23.79
CA VAL A 35 -18.23 30.02 -24.92
C VAL A 35 -18.31 28.57 -24.48
N ARG A 36 -19.28 27.86 -25.04
CA ARG A 36 -19.68 26.50 -24.71
C ARG A 36 -18.70 25.39 -25.15
N ASP A 37 -17.39 25.67 -25.10
CA ASP A 37 -16.32 24.70 -25.31
C ASP A 37 -15.39 24.68 -24.07
N GLN A 38 -15.97 24.55 -22.89
CA GLN A 38 -15.19 24.14 -21.72
C GLN A 38 -14.68 22.71 -21.96
N ALA A 39 -13.37 22.53 -21.84
CA ALA A 39 -12.73 21.21 -21.91
C ALA A 39 -13.45 20.24 -20.98
N ALA A 40 -14.13 19.24 -21.57
CA ALA A 40 -14.72 18.15 -20.83
C ALA A 40 -13.58 17.32 -20.24
N PHE A 41 -13.18 17.61 -19.01
CA PHE A 41 -12.39 16.68 -18.23
C PHE A 41 -13.30 15.52 -17.84
N SER A 42 -13.42 14.54 -18.73
CA SER A 42 -13.83 13.20 -18.33
C SER A 42 -12.76 12.68 -17.39
N VAL A 43 -13.02 12.75 -16.10
CA VAL A 43 -12.41 11.82 -15.17
C VAL A 43 -12.94 10.46 -15.61
N ASP A 44 -12.11 9.68 -16.30
CA ASP A 44 -12.33 8.24 -16.35
C ASP A 44 -12.49 7.82 -14.90
N ARG A 45 -13.73 7.56 -14.47
CA ARG A 45 -13.97 6.82 -13.23
C ARG A 45 -13.29 5.50 -13.50
N ALA A 46 -12.08 5.35 -12.99
CA ALA A 46 -11.41 4.06 -12.91
C ALA A 46 -12.49 3.08 -12.46
N GLU A 47 -12.79 2.10 -13.31
CA GLU A 47 -13.74 1.06 -12.97
C GLU A 47 -13.40 0.58 -11.56
N PRO A 48 -14.39 0.33 -10.68
CA PRO A 48 -14.11 -0.16 -9.34
C PRO A 48 -13.23 -1.38 -9.51
N GLN A 49 -11.95 -1.21 -9.15
CA GLN A 49 -10.92 -2.21 -9.31
C GLN A 49 -11.49 -3.44 -8.60
N ARG A 50 -11.78 -4.52 -9.35
CA ARG A 50 -12.33 -5.74 -8.76
C ARG A 50 -11.48 -6.02 -7.53
N ALA A 51 -12.12 -6.08 -6.37
CA ALA A 51 -11.44 -6.31 -5.11
C ALA A 51 -10.56 -7.54 -5.29
N ASN A 52 -9.25 -7.33 -5.46
CA ASN A 52 -8.30 -8.41 -5.50
C ASN A 52 -8.29 -8.93 -4.06
N PHE A 53 -8.96 -10.06 -3.84
CA PHE A 53 -8.98 -10.71 -2.54
C PHE A 53 -7.55 -11.14 -2.23
N VAL A 54 -6.87 -10.38 -1.39
CA VAL A 54 -5.53 -10.73 -0.91
C VAL A 54 -5.69 -11.87 0.09
N GLN A 55 -5.07 -13.01 -0.20
CA GLN A 55 -5.02 -14.12 0.73
C GLN A 55 -3.70 -14.08 1.50
N LEU A 56 -3.77 -14.09 2.83
CA LEU A 56 -2.60 -14.12 3.70
C LEU A 56 -2.44 -15.50 4.31
N SER A 57 -1.28 -16.11 4.08
CA SER A 57 -0.82 -17.29 4.82
C SER A 57 0.21 -16.84 5.84
N THR A 58 0.08 -17.29 7.10
CA THR A 58 0.91 -16.81 8.20
C THR A 58 1.46 -17.95 9.04
N VAL A 59 2.62 -17.70 9.65
CA VAL A 59 3.21 -18.54 10.70
C VAL A 59 3.72 -17.61 11.81
N LEU A 60 3.40 -17.94 13.06
CA LEU A 60 4.04 -17.37 14.22
C LEU A 60 5.07 -18.36 14.74
N ALA A 61 6.33 -17.96 14.81
CA ALA A 61 7.43 -18.85 15.17
C ALA A 61 8.41 -18.18 16.14
N ALA A 62 9.09 -18.99 16.95
CA ALA A 62 10.24 -18.54 17.74
C ALA A 62 11.50 -18.43 16.87
N GLU A 63 11.53 -19.12 15.73
CA GLU A 63 12.64 -19.09 14.78
C GLU A 63 12.51 -17.94 13.78
N SER A 64 13.56 -17.15 13.59
CA SER A 64 13.58 -16.10 12.57
C SER A 64 13.73 -16.64 11.14
N ASN A 65 14.33 -17.83 10.97
CA ASN A 65 14.57 -18.46 9.69
C ASN A 65 14.60 -20.00 9.81
N GLY A 66 14.66 -20.69 8.67
CA GLY A 66 14.80 -22.14 8.62
C GLY A 66 13.47 -22.89 8.78
N ALA A 67 13.48 -23.95 9.58
CA ALA A 67 12.31 -24.81 9.79
C ALA A 67 11.34 -24.14 10.77
N LEU A 68 10.41 -23.35 10.23
CA LEU A 68 9.41 -22.62 11.01
C LEU A 68 8.41 -23.58 11.66
N ARG A 69 8.16 -23.38 12.96
CA ARG A 69 7.12 -24.09 13.70
C ARG A 69 6.04 -23.10 14.08
N ASP A 70 4.85 -23.30 13.54
CA ASP A 70 3.71 -22.45 13.87
C ASP A 70 3.24 -22.70 15.30
N GLY A 71 3.14 -21.63 16.09
CA GLY A 71 2.77 -21.66 17.49
C GLY A 71 1.60 -20.73 17.82
N ASP A 72 0.75 -21.17 18.73
CA ASP A 72 -0.28 -20.39 19.41
C ASP A 72 0.08 -20.09 20.88
N SER A 73 1.13 -20.72 21.40
CA SER A 73 1.70 -20.49 22.72
C SER A 73 3.22 -20.57 22.67
N PHE A 74 3.90 -19.72 23.44
CA PHE A 74 5.36 -19.65 23.54
C PHE A 74 5.79 -19.46 25.01
N ASP A 75 6.93 -19.99 25.40
CA ASP A 75 7.51 -19.76 26.74
C ASP A 75 7.79 -18.27 27.01
N ALA A 76 7.68 -17.85 28.26
CA ALA A 76 8.04 -16.50 28.74
C ALA A 76 9.49 -16.10 28.46
N GLU A 77 10.37 -17.08 28.24
CA GLU A 77 11.77 -16.89 27.87
C GLU A 77 12.03 -16.96 26.35
N VAL A 78 10.98 -17.01 25.50
CA VAL A 78 11.12 -17.08 24.02
C VAL A 78 11.96 -15.94 23.45
N GLY A 79 11.98 -14.79 24.12
CA GLY A 79 12.77 -13.61 23.76
C GLY A 79 12.23 -12.83 22.56
N THR A 80 11.85 -13.50 21.47
CA THR A 80 11.24 -12.85 20.30
C THR A 80 10.26 -13.79 19.61
N VAL A 81 9.08 -13.27 19.27
CA VAL A 81 8.12 -13.95 18.41
C VAL A 81 8.18 -13.30 17.03
N HIS A 82 8.30 -14.14 16.00
CA HIS A 82 8.41 -13.73 14.61
C HIS A 82 7.11 -14.04 13.87
N LEU A 83 6.63 -13.08 13.08
CA LEU A 83 5.56 -13.28 12.13
C LEU A 83 6.14 -13.46 10.73
N HIS A 84 5.89 -14.62 10.14
CA HIS A 84 6.18 -14.90 8.74
C HIS A 84 4.90 -14.85 7.93
N LEU A 85 4.95 -14.20 6.77
CA LEU A 85 3.81 -14.02 5.89
C LEU A 85 4.15 -14.41 4.45
N ARG A 86 3.11 -14.88 3.76
CA ARG A 86 3.02 -14.96 2.31
C ARG A 86 1.70 -14.34 1.92
N ALA A 87 1.75 -13.34 1.05
CA ALA A 87 0.56 -12.80 0.41
C ALA A 87 0.43 -13.42 -0.98
N ASP A 88 -0.78 -13.87 -1.30
CA ASP A 88 -1.16 -14.37 -2.62
C ASP A 88 -2.22 -13.42 -3.22
N GLY A 89 -2.11 -13.14 -4.52
CA GLY A 89 -3.11 -12.36 -5.25
C GLY A 89 -2.91 -10.85 -5.21
N LEU A 90 -1.71 -10.38 -4.85
CA LEU A 90 -1.34 -8.97 -4.93
C LEU A 90 -0.95 -8.60 -6.37
N ALA A 91 -1.59 -7.57 -6.92
CA ALA A 91 -1.22 -7.01 -8.23
C ALA A 91 0.10 -6.22 -8.18
N SER A 92 0.43 -5.66 -7.02
CA SER A 92 1.68 -4.96 -6.72
C SER A 92 1.93 -5.00 -5.21
N ALA A 93 3.17 -4.71 -4.80
CA ALA A 93 3.50 -4.55 -3.40
C ALA A 93 2.57 -3.53 -2.70
N ARG A 94 2.13 -3.83 -1.48
CA ARG A 94 1.18 -3.02 -0.71
C ARG A 94 1.79 -2.63 0.62
N ALA A 95 1.77 -1.34 0.94
CA ALA A 95 2.17 -0.87 2.26
C ALA A 95 1.17 -1.35 3.33
N VAL A 96 1.70 -1.80 4.46
CA VAL A 96 0.92 -2.27 5.62
C VAL A 96 1.55 -1.82 6.92
N SER A 97 0.80 -1.95 7.99
CA SER A 97 1.29 -1.79 9.36
C SER A 97 1.09 -3.09 10.15
N PHE A 98 2.12 -3.54 10.86
CA PHE A 98 2.07 -4.66 11.79
C PHE A 98 1.84 -4.13 13.19
N ARG A 99 0.74 -4.54 13.82
CA ARG A 99 0.36 -4.10 15.16
C ARG A 99 0.43 -5.27 16.14
N TRP A 100 1.35 -5.19 17.09
CA TRP A 100 1.50 -6.15 18.19
C TRP A 100 0.87 -5.59 19.45
N ILE A 101 -0.03 -6.35 20.08
CA ILE A 101 -0.88 -5.89 21.18
C ILE A 101 -0.69 -6.81 22.38
N HIS A 102 -0.44 -6.23 23.55
CA HIS A 102 -0.38 -6.90 24.85
C HIS A 102 -1.05 -6.01 25.90
N GLY A 103 -2.12 -6.51 26.52
CA GLY A 103 -2.96 -5.72 27.42
C GLY A 103 -3.47 -4.43 26.75
N ASP A 104 -3.22 -3.29 27.38
CA ASP A 104 -3.61 -1.97 26.87
C ASP A 104 -2.54 -1.31 25.98
N THR A 105 -1.44 -2.03 25.69
CA THR A 105 -0.31 -1.50 24.92
C THR A 105 -0.29 -2.07 23.51
N ALA A 106 0.09 -1.23 22.54
CA ALA A 106 0.27 -1.64 21.16
C ALA A 106 1.54 -1.03 20.58
N THR A 107 2.34 -1.85 19.90
CA THR A 107 3.48 -1.42 19.09
C THR A 107 3.12 -1.56 17.62
N ILE A 108 3.37 -0.52 16.83
CA ILE A 108 3.07 -0.50 15.40
C ILE A 108 4.35 -0.29 14.61
N GLU A 109 4.61 -1.17 13.66
CA GLU A 109 5.72 -1.12 12.73
C GLU A 109 5.18 -1.05 11.29
N ARG A 110 5.78 -0.23 10.43
CA ARG A 110 5.43 -0.20 9.00
C ARG A 110 6.16 -1.29 8.25
N GLY A 111 5.50 -1.86 7.26
CA GLY A 111 6.07 -2.85 6.36
C GLY A 111 5.47 -2.82 4.97
N THR A 112 5.76 -3.87 4.21
CA THR A 112 5.25 -4.04 2.85
C THR A 112 4.89 -5.51 2.65
N LEU A 113 3.69 -5.76 2.12
CA LEU A 113 3.31 -7.06 1.61
C LEU A 113 3.71 -7.16 0.15
N GLU A 114 4.44 -8.21 -0.19
CA GLU A 114 4.80 -8.56 -1.55
C GLU A 114 4.16 -9.89 -1.93
N ASP A 115 3.77 -10.03 -3.19
CA ASP A 115 3.32 -11.32 -3.72
C ASP A 115 4.51 -12.29 -3.69
N GLY A 116 4.30 -13.49 -3.15
CA GLY A 116 5.40 -14.42 -2.91
C GLY A 116 4.98 -15.87 -2.98
N ARG A 117 5.92 -16.76 -3.33
CA ARG A 117 5.66 -18.22 -3.34
C ARG A 117 5.96 -18.89 -2.00
N GLN A 118 6.66 -18.19 -1.10
CA GLN A 118 7.16 -18.73 0.17
C GLN A 118 6.84 -17.78 1.30
N LEU A 119 6.76 -18.32 2.52
CA LEU A 119 6.70 -17.52 3.73
C LEU A 119 8.03 -16.76 3.89
N SER A 120 7.94 -15.48 4.23
CA SER A 120 9.09 -14.62 4.53
C SER A 120 8.88 -13.92 5.86
N LEU A 121 9.97 -13.61 6.56
CA LEU A 121 9.90 -12.87 7.81
C LEU A 121 9.37 -11.47 7.54
N ALA A 122 8.26 -11.10 8.20
CA ALA A 122 7.55 -9.86 7.93
C ALA A 122 7.67 -8.83 9.08
N SER A 123 7.52 -9.28 10.32
CA SER A 123 7.71 -8.46 11.53
C SER A 123 8.04 -9.33 12.72
N SER A 124 8.52 -8.73 13.81
CA SER A 124 8.89 -9.44 15.03
C SER A 124 8.64 -8.57 16.25
N VAL A 125 8.34 -9.20 17.37
CA VAL A 125 8.19 -8.52 18.66
C VAL A 125 9.10 -9.15 19.70
N ALA A 126 9.89 -8.32 20.37
CA ALA A 126 10.67 -8.75 21.52
C ALA A 126 9.73 -8.95 22.72
N ILE A 127 9.86 -10.10 23.38
CA ILE A 127 9.06 -10.47 24.55
C ILE A 127 9.96 -10.40 25.78
N ALA A 128 9.63 -9.53 26.72
CA ALA A 128 10.27 -9.51 28.03
C ALA A 128 9.60 -10.53 28.97
N PRO A 129 10.34 -11.13 29.94
CA PRO A 129 9.80 -12.19 30.80
C PRO A 129 8.57 -11.82 31.65
N HIS A 130 8.30 -10.54 31.84
CA HIS A 130 7.13 -10.06 32.59
C HIS A 130 5.88 -9.86 31.70
N GLN A 131 6.00 -10.03 30.38
CA GLN A 131 4.92 -9.84 29.41
C GLN A 131 4.19 -11.15 29.10
N VAL A 132 3.91 -11.92 30.16
CA VAL A 132 3.14 -13.16 30.12
C VAL A 132 1.67 -12.85 29.81
N GLY A 133 0.96 -13.82 29.25
CA GLY A 133 -0.47 -13.74 28.97
C GLY A 133 -0.81 -13.53 27.50
N PRO A 134 -2.01 -13.01 27.20
CA PRO A 134 -2.53 -12.96 25.84
C PRO A 134 -1.87 -11.84 25.03
N TRP A 135 -1.48 -12.20 23.81
CA TRP A 135 -0.98 -11.31 22.79
C TRP A 135 -1.83 -11.42 21.54
N ARG A 136 -1.83 -10.35 20.74
CA ARG A 136 -2.45 -10.34 19.42
C ARG A 136 -1.56 -9.63 18.43
N VAL A 137 -1.44 -10.21 17.24
CA VAL A 137 -0.81 -9.55 16.09
C VAL A 137 -1.85 -9.27 15.03
N GLU A 138 -1.76 -8.10 14.41
CA GLU A 138 -2.62 -7.69 13.31
C GLU A 138 -1.80 -7.16 12.15
N VAL A 139 -2.24 -7.47 10.93
CA VAL A 139 -1.75 -6.85 9.70
C VAL A 139 -2.82 -5.88 9.22
N LEU A 140 -2.47 -4.61 9.15
CA LEU A 140 -3.37 -3.52 8.84
C LEU A 140 -3.04 -2.99 7.44
N ALA A 141 -4.06 -2.80 6.61
CA ALA A 141 -3.91 -2.00 5.40
C ALA A 141 -3.57 -0.56 5.77
N GLU A 142 -2.70 0.10 4.99
CA GLU A 142 -2.57 1.55 5.11
C GLU A 142 -3.92 2.23 4.81
N PRO A 143 -4.33 3.24 5.60
CA PRO A 143 -5.62 3.89 5.44
C PRO A 143 -5.67 4.70 4.12
N GLU A 144 -6.79 4.62 3.41
CA GLU A 144 -7.01 5.32 2.14
C GLU A 144 -7.35 6.82 2.31
N GLY A 145 -7.15 7.38 3.51
CA GLY A 145 -7.45 8.77 3.81
C GLY A 145 -7.38 9.09 5.30
N THR A 146 -7.39 10.38 5.62
CA THR A 146 -7.38 10.86 7.00
C THR A 146 -8.69 10.53 7.71
N GLY A 147 -8.63 9.94 8.90
CA GLY A 147 -9.80 9.65 9.74
C GLY A 147 -10.53 8.35 9.40
N VAL A 148 -10.08 7.61 8.40
CA VAL A 148 -10.56 6.26 8.11
C VAL A 148 -9.74 5.27 8.95
N PRO A 149 -10.36 4.42 9.79
CA PRO A 149 -9.61 3.39 10.49
C PRO A 149 -9.03 2.40 9.48
N PRO A 150 -7.79 1.93 9.68
CA PRO A 150 -7.20 0.96 8.77
C PRO A 150 -7.97 -0.36 8.80
N GLU A 151 -8.14 -0.96 7.62
CA GLU A 151 -8.73 -2.29 7.48
C GLU A 151 -7.79 -3.35 8.09
N VAL A 152 -8.34 -4.27 8.89
CA VAL A 152 -7.59 -5.41 9.41
C VAL A 152 -7.59 -6.52 8.36
N LEU A 153 -6.43 -6.74 7.73
CA LEU A 153 -6.23 -7.79 6.72
C LEU A 153 -6.04 -9.17 7.37
N PHE A 154 -5.47 -9.19 8.57
CA PHE A 154 -5.23 -10.41 9.34
C PHE A 154 -5.18 -10.07 10.84
N SER A 155 -5.67 -10.98 11.67
CA SER A 155 -5.58 -10.89 13.13
C SER A 155 -5.41 -12.30 13.71
N ARG A 156 -4.46 -12.46 14.63
CA ARG A 156 -4.25 -13.72 15.34
C ARG A 156 -3.83 -13.47 16.78
N GLU A 157 -4.43 -14.23 17.68
CA GLU A 157 -4.08 -14.27 19.09
C GLU A 157 -3.08 -15.40 19.35
N PHE A 158 -2.22 -15.21 20.34
CA PHE A 158 -1.31 -16.20 20.90
C PHE A 158 -1.04 -15.89 22.36
N THR A 159 -0.46 -16.85 23.10
CA THR A 159 -0.18 -16.69 24.54
C THR A 159 1.32 -16.78 24.80
N ILE A 160 1.80 -16.01 25.76
CA ILE A 160 3.11 -16.20 26.39
C ILE A 160 2.88 -16.84 27.76
N GLU A 161 3.54 -17.96 28.07
CA GLU A 161 3.35 -18.76 29.30
C GLU A 161 4.62 -18.91 30.14
#